data_AF-A0A926TKC4-F1
#
_entry.id   AF-A0A926TKC4-F1
#
_cell.length_a   1.000
_cell.length_b   1.000
_cell.length_c   1.000
_cell.angle_alpha   90.00
_cell.angle_beta   90.00
_cell.angle_gamma   90.00
#
_symmetry.space_group_name_H-M   'P 1'
#
loop_
_entity.id
_entity.type
_entity.pdbx_description
1 polymer ?
#
loop_
_entity_poly.entity_id
_entity_poly.type
_entity_poly.pdbx_seq_one_letter_code
_entity_poly.pdbx_strand_id
1 'polypeptide(L)'
;MIEFNCGQCKKEFKVDDSKAGVKGKCPKCSSIIVVPAVSTTSDQLIFIEDDNFFSDSKLNQLYKEFLRLRESMIYGHQILNETTGDTARFEIATKPGRSQFVWLYNFTTDRNESWVSICSIVGEITLVESAVHALRAVDAYAPYGIRLTEDNQLVLTSIAKISNLDTDLLDRTILMVAVKADELEETLFGADRL
;
A
#
# COMPACT_ATOMS: atom_id res chain seq x y z
N MET A 1 15.05 14.93 14.98
CA MET A 1 16.41 14.37 14.84
C MET A 1 16.25 13.00 14.19
N ILE A 2 17.03 12.66 13.16
CA ILE A 2 16.87 11.44 12.35
C ILE A 2 17.91 10.40 12.76
N GLU A 3 17.47 9.20 13.09
CA GLU A 3 18.32 8.05 13.42
C GLU A 3 18.17 6.97 12.34
N PHE A 4 19.30 6.52 11.78
CA PHE A 4 19.29 5.50 10.72
C PHE A 4 20.60 4.72 10.66
N ASN A 5 20.55 3.56 10.01
CA ASN A 5 21.71 2.68 9.83
C ASN A 5 22.23 2.73 8.39
N CYS A 6 23.56 2.68 8.21
CA CYS A 6 24.13 2.46 6.89
C CYS A 6 23.74 1.07 6.37
N GLY A 7 23.14 1.01 5.17
CA GLY A 7 22.71 -0.26 4.55
C GLY A 7 23.81 -1.31 4.39
N GLN A 8 25.07 -0.86 4.21
CA GLN A 8 26.23 -1.72 3.96
C GLN A 8 26.94 -2.19 5.24
N CYS A 9 27.34 -1.27 6.12
CA CYS A 9 28.17 -1.59 7.28
C CYS A 9 27.43 -1.59 8.62
N LYS A 10 26.11 -1.35 8.57
CA LYS A 10 25.18 -1.30 9.71
C LYS A 10 25.60 -0.34 10.83
N LYS A 11 26.43 0.65 10.52
CA LYS A 11 26.79 1.71 11.47
C LYS A 11 25.59 2.62 11.64
N GLU A 12 25.26 2.92 12.90
CA GLU A 12 24.22 3.85 13.29
C GLU A 12 24.67 5.31 13.14
N PHE A 13 23.75 6.15 12.67
CA PHE A 13 23.91 7.57 12.44
C PHE A 13 22.76 8.33 13.08
N LYS A 14 23.08 9.49 13.63
CA LYS A 14 22.13 10.44 14.18
C LYS A 14 22.42 11.81 13.58
N VAL A 15 21.48 12.35 12.82
CA VAL A 15 21.65 13.61 12.08
C VAL A 15 20.49 14.56 12.36
N ASP A 16 20.72 15.84 12.07
CA ASP A 16 19.69 16.87 12.18
C ASP A 16 18.61 16.69 11.11
N ASP A 17 17.37 17.08 11.42
CA ASP A 17 16.23 16.97 10.49
C ASP A 17 16.44 17.79 9.21
N SER A 18 17.23 18.87 9.28
CA SER A 18 17.64 19.66 8.11
C SER A 18 18.48 18.89 7.08
N LYS A 19 18.94 17.68 7.41
CA LYS A 19 19.68 16.78 6.51
C LYS A 19 18.80 15.73 5.85
N ALA A 20 17.49 15.73 6.11
CA ALA A 20 16.49 14.91 5.44
C ALA A 20 16.67 14.88 3.91
N GLY A 21 16.71 13.68 3.32
CA GLY A 21 16.78 13.47 1.86
C GLY A 21 18.16 13.73 1.25
N VAL A 22 19.14 14.19 2.04
CA VAL A 22 20.48 14.51 1.54
C VAL A 22 21.30 13.24 1.34
N LYS A 23 22.00 13.15 0.20
CA LYS A 23 22.97 12.08 -0.08
C LYS A 23 24.33 12.41 0.54
N GLY A 24 24.94 11.43 1.20
CA GLY A 24 26.27 11.52 1.80
C GLY A 24 27.09 10.25 1.59
N LYS A 25 28.33 10.25 2.09
CA LYS A 25 29.16 9.04 2.15
C LYS A 25 29.25 8.55 3.59
N CYS A 26 29.13 7.24 3.78
CA CYS A 26 29.36 6.62 5.06
C CYS A 26 30.84 6.79 5.47
N PRO A 27 31.16 7.37 6.63
CA PRO A 27 32.55 7.52 7.08
C PRO A 27 33.23 6.18 7.44
N LYS A 28 32.47 5.09 7.62
CA LYS A 28 33.01 3.77 7.97
C LYS A 28 33.36 2.93 6.75
N CYS A 29 32.54 2.92 5.72
CA CYS A 29 32.71 2.05 4.55
C CYS A 29 32.70 2.78 3.20
N SER A 30 32.60 4.11 3.21
CA SER A 30 32.56 4.96 2.01
C SER A 30 31.38 4.72 1.07
N SER A 31 30.41 3.87 1.44
CA SER A 31 29.20 3.67 0.65
C SER A 31 28.36 4.94 0.60
N ILE A 32 27.64 5.15 -0.50
CA ILE A 32 26.66 6.23 -0.58
C ILE A 32 25.52 5.91 0.38
N ILE A 33 25.14 6.88 1.20
CA ILE A 33 24.00 6.83 2.12
C ILE A 33 23.06 7.97 1.75
N VAL A 34 21.76 7.72 1.85
CA VAL A 34 20.73 8.75 1.75
C VAL A 34 20.20 8.93 3.16
N VAL A 35 20.29 10.14 3.71
CA VAL A 35 19.59 10.46 4.95
C VAL A 35 18.11 10.32 4.64
N PRO A 36 17.36 9.49 5.38
CA PRO A 36 15.92 9.39 5.18
C PRO A 36 15.32 10.79 5.20
N ALA A 37 14.54 11.15 4.18
CA ALA A 37 13.77 12.37 4.31
C ALA A 37 12.79 12.14 5.47
N VAL A 38 12.52 13.18 6.26
CA VAL A 38 11.25 13.24 7.00
C VAL A 38 10.15 13.49 5.95
N SER A 39 10.04 12.61 4.96
CA SER A 39 8.73 12.26 4.43
C SER A 39 7.99 11.73 5.63
N THR A 40 6.80 12.27 5.92
CA THR A 40 5.82 11.69 6.82
C THR A 40 5.96 10.18 6.78
N THR A 41 6.62 9.66 7.81
CA THR A 41 7.40 8.45 7.63
C THR A 41 6.44 7.32 7.34
N SER A 42 6.87 6.45 6.44
CA SER A 42 6.51 5.04 6.42
C SER A 42 6.82 4.31 7.74
N ASP A 43 6.89 5.01 8.88
CA ASP A 43 7.18 4.44 10.18
C ASP A 43 5.95 4.58 11.07
N GLN A 44 5.51 3.39 11.49
CA GLN A 44 4.41 3.10 12.38
C GLN A 44 3.05 3.19 11.70
N LEU A 45 2.81 2.20 10.85
CA LEU A 45 1.51 1.57 10.82
C LEU A 45 1.19 1.09 12.26
N ILE A 46 0.47 1.93 13.02
CA ILE A 46 0.08 1.67 14.40
C ILE A 46 -1.09 0.68 14.38
N PHE A 47 -0.96 -0.44 15.10
CA PHE A 47 -2.11 -1.25 15.48
C PHE A 47 -3.01 -0.41 16.39
N ILE A 48 -3.99 0.27 15.78
CA ILE A 48 -5.03 0.95 16.54
C ILE A 48 -6.00 -0.16 16.96
N GLU A 49 -6.04 -0.49 18.25
CA GLU A 49 -7.04 -1.41 18.83
C GLU A 49 -8.40 -0.71 19.01
N ASP A 50 -8.85 0.09 18.05
CA ASP A 50 -10.21 0.64 18.07
C ASP A 50 -11.13 -0.33 17.35
N ASP A 51 -12.28 -0.60 17.94
CA ASP A 51 -13.24 -1.55 17.40
C ASP A 51 -14.02 -1.01 16.19
N ASN A 52 -13.92 0.30 15.91
CA ASN A 52 -14.70 1.02 14.89
C ASN A 52 -13.81 1.71 13.85
N PHE A 53 -13.13 0.93 13.02
CA PHE A 53 -12.31 1.43 11.92
C PHE A 53 -13.13 2.11 10.81
N PHE A 54 -14.26 1.49 10.49
CA PHE A 54 -15.18 1.91 9.46
C PHE A 54 -16.55 2.21 10.06
N SER A 55 -17.30 3.09 9.42
CA SER A 55 -18.72 3.35 9.71
C SER A 55 -19.60 2.12 9.47
N ASP A 56 -19.18 1.18 8.60
CA ASP A 56 -19.87 -0.09 8.39
C ASP A 56 -19.38 -1.18 9.37
N SER A 57 -20.28 -1.66 10.23
CA SER A 57 -19.95 -2.65 11.26
C SER A 57 -19.61 -4.03 10.70
N LYS A 58 -20.18 -4.42 9.57
CA LYS A 58 -19.84 -5.68 8.90
C LYS A 58 -18.42 -5.59 8.35
N LEU A 59 -18.05 -4.47 7.74
CA LEU A 59 -16.69 -4.28 7.26
C LEU A 59 -15.67 -4.29 8.41
N ASN A 60 -15.98 -3.69 9.56
CA ASN A 60 -15.13 -3.82 10.76
C ASN A 60 -14.89 -5.27 11.16
N GLN A 61 -15.94 -6.09 11.21
CA GLN A 61 -15.81 -7.50 11.57
C GLN A 61 -14.94 -8.27 10.56
N LEU A 62 -15.19 -8.07 9.26
CA LEU A 62 -14.44 -8.75 8.21
C LEU A 62 -12.96 -8.33 8.22
N TYR A 63 -12.69 -7.04 8.40
CA TYR A 63 -11.33 -6.52 8.43
C TYR A 63 -10.53 -7.02 9.64
N LYS A 64 -11.13 -7.09 10.83
CA LYS A 64 -10.49 -7.68 12.02
C LYS A 64 -10.11 -9.13 11.78
N GLU A 65 -11.01 -9.90 11.18
CA GLU A 65 -10.74 -11.31 10.89
C GLU A 65 -9.64 -11.46 9.83
N PHE A 66 -9.61 -10.59 8.82
CA PHE A 66 -8.50 -10.53 7.87
C PHE A 66 -7.16 -10.24 8.56
N LEU A 67 -7.09 -9.22 9.43
CA LEU A 67 -5.88 -8.90 10.18
C LEU A 67 -5.40 -10.09 11.00
N ARG A 68 -6.32 -10.79 11.67
CA ARG A 68 -6.03 -11.99 12.47
C ARG A 68 -5.52 -13.15 11.61
N LEU A 69 -6.11 -13.38 10.43
CA LEU A 69 -5.72 -14.46 9.52
C LEU A 69 -4.35 -14.21 8.85
N ARG A 70 -3.99 -12.93 8.64
CA ARG A 70 -2.81 -12.51 7.86
C ARG A 70 -1.76 -11.77 8.68
N GLU A 71 -1.82 -11.85 10.01
CA GLU A 71 -0.89 -11.18 10.94
C GLU A 71 0.58 -11.38 10.55
N SER A 72 0.99 -12.60 10.18
CA SER A 72 2.38 -12.90 9.81
C SER A 72 2.82 -12.31 8.46
N MET A 73 1.90 -11.82 7.63
CA MET A 73 2.16 -11.24 6.32
C MET A 73 2.04 -9.72 6.33
N ILE A 74 1.40 -9.15 7.34
CA ILE A 74 1.12 -7.71 7.42
C ILE A 74 2.26 -7.04 8.19
N TYR A 75 2.98 -6.13 7.55
CA TYR A 75 4.03 -5.35 8.19
C TYR A 75 3.46 -4.21 9.05
N GLY A 76 2.22 -3.80 8.76
CA GLY A 76 1.36 -3.06 9.66
C GLY A 76 0.09 -2.58 8.97
N HIS A 77 -0.81 -1.95 9.73
CA HIS A 77 -1.93 -1.17 9.20
C HIS A 77 -2.09 0.22 9.86
N GLN A 78 -2.83 1.12 9.22
CA GLN A 78 -3.22 2.43 9.71
C GLN A 78 -4.66 2.73 9.25
N ILE A 79 -5.43 3.41 10.10
CA ILE A 79 -6.72 3.97 9.74
C ILE A 79 -6.56 5.46 9.47
N LEU A 80 -7.12 5.91 8.35
CA LEU A 80 -7.16 7.29 7.93
C LEU A 80 -8.62 7.74 7.94
N ASN A 81 -8.91 8.72 8.80
CA ASN A 81 -10.22 9.36 8.84
C ASN A 81 -10.24 10.48 7.80
N GLU A 82 -10.79 10.21 6.63
CA GLU A 82 -10.92 11.18 5.56
C GLU A 82 -12.33 11.80 5.56
N THR A 83 -12.45 13.00 5.02
CA THR A 83 -13.73 13.73 4.99
C THR A 83 -14.81 13.00 4.18
N THR A 84 -14.40 12.11 3.28
CA THR A 84 -15.29 11.42 2.32
C THR A 84 -15.58 9.97 2.68
N GLY A 85 -14.96 9.43 3.72
CA GLY A 85 -15.13 8.04 4.16
C GLY A 85 -14.01 7.56 5.06
N ASP A 86 -14.18 6.35 5.57
CA ASP A 86 -13.17 5.71 6.41
C ASP A 86 -12.25 4.85 5.54
N THR A 87 -10.95 5.05 5.68
CA THR A 87 -9.93 4.36 4.89
C THR A 87 -9.02 3.55 5.81
N ALA A 88 -8.80 2.28 5.49
CA ALA A 88 -7.69 1.52 6.07
C ALA A 88 -6.58 1.38 5.03
N ARG A 89 -5.33 1.58 5.45
CA ARG A 89 -4.12 1.31 4.67
C ARG A 89 -3.29 0.26 5.40
N PHE A 90 -2.77 -0.73 4.69
CA PHE A 90 -1.82 -1.68 5.27
C PHE A 90 -0.77 -2.10 4.26
N GLU A 91 0.37 -2.55 4.76
CA GLU A 91 1.43 -3.14 3.95
C GLU A 91 1.41 -4.66 4.14
N ILE A 92 1.40 -5.40 3.04
CA ILE A 92 1.34 -6.86 3.05
C ILE A 92 2.40 -7.47 2.14
N ALA A 93 3.07 -8.51 2.63
CA ALA A 93 4.05 -9.27 1.87
C ALA A 93 3.39 -10.01 0.68
N THR A 94 3.98 -9.88 -0.51
CA THR A 94 3.50 -10.55 -1.73
C THR A 94 4.38 -11.73 -2.13
N LYS A 95 5.70 -11.61 -1.96
CA LYS A 95 6.72 -12.64 -2.17
C LYS A 95 7.98 -12.31 -1.36
N PRO A 96 8.97 -13.21 -1.22
CA PRO A 96 10.17 -12.95 -0.43
C PRO A 96 10.88 -11.65 -0.85
N GLY A 97 10.96 -10.70 0.08
CA GLY A 97 11.59 -9.39 -0.13
C GLY A 97 10.71 -8.35 -0.84
N ARG A 98 9.43 -8.62 -1.08
CA ARG A 98 8.49 -7.67 -1.70
C ARG A 98 7.18 -7.57 -0.93
N SER A 99 6.57 -6.40 -1.01
CA SER A 99 5.31 -6.05 -0.36
C SER A 99 4.53 -5.08 -1.23
N GLN A 100 3.25 -4.92 -0.90
CA GLN A 100 2.39 -3.91 -1.48
C GLN A 100 1.61 -3.17 -0.41
N PHE A 101 1.38 -1.88 -0.65
CA PHE A 101 0.42 -1.12 0.13
C PHE A 101 -0.98 -1.32 -0.45
N VAL A 102 -1.92 -1.73 0.40
CA VAL A 102 -3.32 -1.91 0.04
C VAL A 102 -4.17 -0.93 0.84
N TRP A 103 -5.15 -0.33 0.16
CA TRP A 103 -6.15 0.54 0.73
C TRP A 103 -7.54 -0.11 0.64
N LEU A 104 -8.29 -0.02 1.74
CA LEU A 104 -9.72 -0.30 1.81
C LEU A 104 -10.44 1.02 2.03
N TYR A 105 -11.25 1.43 1.06
CA TYR A 105 -12.06 2.63 1.13
C TYR A 105 -13.52 2.26 1.27
N ASN A 106 -14.14 2.58 2.41
CA ASN A 106 -15.57 2.41 2.64
C ASN A 106 -16.34 3.61 2.10
N PHE A 107 -17.36 3.36 1.28
CA PHE A 107 -18.21 4.42 0.75
C PHE A 107 -19.66 3.97 0.59
N THR A 108 -20.57 4.95 0.60
CA THR A 108 -22.00 4.73 0.41
C THR A 108 -22.44 5.37 -0.91
N THR A 109 -23.26 4.68 -1.68
CA THR A 109 -23.82 5.22 -2.93
C THR A 109 -25.02 6.13 -2.67
N ASP A 110 -25.46 6.85 -3.69
CA ASP A 110 -26.71 7.62 -3.69
C ASP A 110 -27.96 6.79 -3.34
N ARG A 111 -27.88 5.46 -3.55
CA ARG A 111 -28.92 4.49 -3.18
C ARG A 111 -28.80 3.95 -1.75
N ASN A 112 -27.95 4.54 -0.93
CA ASN A 112 -27.69 4.12 0.45
C ASN A 112 -27.20 2.66 0.56
N GLU A 113 -26.38 2.24 -0.41
CA GLU A 113 -25.73 0.94 -0.37
C GLU A 113 -24.28 1.10 0.09
N SER A 114 -23.82 0.27 1.02
CA SER A 114 -22.43 0.24 1.46
C SER A 114 -21.55 -0.60 0.53
N TRP A 115 -20.43 -0.03 0.11
CA TRP A 115 -19.44 -0.64 -0.77
C TRP A 115 -18.03 -0.44 -0.21
N VAL A 116 -17.13 -1.35 -0.57
CA VAL A 116 -15.70 -1.23 -0.30
C VAL A 116 -14.92 -1.27 -1.62
N SER A 117 -14.01 -0.32 -1.79
CA SER A 117 -12.97 -0.38 -2.81
C SER A 117 -11.70 -0.90 -2.18
N ILE A 118 -11.11 -1.93 -2.78
CA ILE A 118 -9.84 -2.54 -2.37
C ILE A 118 -8.84 -2.25 -3.48
N CYS A 119 -7.80 -1.47 -3.20
CA CYS A 119 -6.87 -1.03 -4.24
C CYS A 119 -5.42 -1.00 -3.78
N SER A 120 -4.51 -1.08 -4.74
CA SER A 120 -3.06 -0.97 -4.54
C SER A 120 -2.48 -0.06 -5.62
N ILE A 121 -1.58 0.83 -5.22
CA ILE A 121 -0.81 1.64 -6.15
C ILE A 121 0.23 0.73 -6.81
N VAL A 122 0.30 0.79 -8.13
CA VAL A 122 1.23 0.02 -8.95
C VAL A 122 2.48 0.84 -9.26
N GLY A 123 2.34 2.16 -9.38
CA GLY A 123 3.45 3.08 -9.62
C GLY A 123 3.04 4.30 -10.44
N GLU A 124 3.95 5.28 -10.52
CA GLU A 124 3.73 6.53 -11.25
C GLU A 124 3.99 6.35 -12.75
N ILE A 125 3.03 6.75 -13.58
CA ILE A 125 3.15 6.73 -15.04
C ILE A 125 3.74 8.06 -15.51
N THR A 126 5.04 8.04 -15.82
CA THR A 126 5.77 9.21 -16.33
C THR A 126 5.93 9.20 -17.85
N LEU A 127 5.74 8.05 -18.49
CA LEU A 127 5.95 7.84 -19.93
C LEU A 127 4.70 7.27 -20.60
N VAL A 128 4.43 7.73 -21.83
CA VAL A 128 3.29 7.25 -22.65
C VAL A 128 3.37 5.74 -22.91
N GLU A 129 4.58 5.20 -23.08
CA GLU A 129 4.78 3.76 -23.31
C GLU A 129 4.29 2.91 -22.13
N SER A 130 4.57 3.33 -20.90
CA SER A 130 4.08 2.67 -19.67
C SER A 130 2.55 2.70 -19.59
N ALA A 131 1.93 3.81 -20.00
CA ALA A 131 0.47 3.93 -20.07
C ALA A 131 -0.14 2.94 -21.08
N VAL A 132 0.47 2.81 -22.27
CA VAL A 132 0.02 1.87 -23.30
C VAL A 132 0.16 0.41 -22.84
N HIS A 133 1.26 0.07 -22.16
CA HIS A 133 1.44 -1.25 -21.59
C HIS A 133 0.41 -1.56 -20.49
N ALA A 134 0.13 -0.61 -19.59
CA ALA A 134 -0.90 -0.75 -18.58
C ALA A 134 -2.29 -0.97 -19.18
N LEU A 135 -2.65 -0.21 -20.23
CA LEU A 135 -3.93 -0.37 -20.94
C LEU A 135 -4.05 -1.74 -21.61
N ARG A 136 -2.98 -2.26 -22.20
CA ARG A 136 -2.96 -3.60 -22.79
C ARG A 136 -3.07 -4.71 -21.73
N ALA A 137 -2.67 -4.42 -20.50
CA ALA A 137 -2.78 -5.36 -19.40
C ALA A 137 -4.21 -5.50 -18.89
N VAL A 138 -5.10 -4.51 -19.07
CA VAL A 138 -6.46 -4.48 -18.47
C VAL A 138 -7.21 -5.81 -18.59
N ASP A 139 -7.23 -6.42 -19.77
CA ASP A 139 -7.94 -7.69 -20.01
C ASP A 139 -7.34 -8.87 -19.23
N ALA A 140 -6.03 -8.87 -19.01
CA ALA A 140 -5.32 -9.92 -18.27
C ALA A 140 -5.60 -9.86 -16.76
N TYR A 141 -6.12 -8.73 -16.26
CA TYR A 141 -6.37 -8.50 -14.84
C TYR A 141 -7.86 -8.51 -14.47
N ALA A 142 -8.77 -8.92 -15.36
CA ALA A 142 -10.15 -9.16 -14.97
C ALA A 142 -10.22 -10.18 -13.79
N PRO A 143 -11.05 -9.95 -12.74
CA PRO A 143 -12.12 -8.95 -12.63
C PRO A 143 -11.69 -7.58 -12.04
N TYR A 144 -10.40 -7.30 -11.94
CA TYR A 144 -9.88 -6.04 -11.40
C TYR A 144 -9.91 -4.92 -12.44
N GLY A 145 -10.19 -3.71 -11.98
CA GLY A 145 -10.02 -2.50 -12.77
C GLY A 145 -8.61 -1.95 -12.64
N ILE A 146 -8.11 -1.34 -13.71
CA ILE A 146 -6.91 -0.50 -13.68
C ILE A 146 -7.36 0.94 -13.92
N ARG A 147 -6.91 1.87 -13.10
CA ARG A 147 -7.20 3.31 -13.24
C ARG A 147 -5.95 4.15 -13.08
N LEU A 148 -5.96 5.33 -13.68
CA LEU A 148 -4.95 6.36 -13.48
C LEU A 148 -5.55 7.47 -12.61
N THR A 149 -4.86 7.87 -11.54
CA THR A 149 -5.27 9.01 -10.71
C THR A 149 -4.86 10.33 -11.34
N GLU A 150 -5.35 11.45 -10.79
CA GLU A 150 -4.96 12.80 -11.21
C GLU A 150 -3.45 13.05 -11.04
N ASP A 151 -2.82 12.41 -10.05
CA ASP A 151 -1.38 12.45 -9.78
C ASP A 151 -0.58 11.41 -10.58
N ASN A 152 -1.13 10.93 -11.71
CA ASN A 152 -0.52 9.92 -12.58
C ASN A 152 -0.18 8.58 -11.89
N GLN A 153 -0.84 8.24 -10.79
CA GLN A 153 -0.64 6.94 -10.15
C GLN A 153 -1.48 5.88 -10.85
N LEU A 154 -0.84 4.82 -11.32
CA LEU A 154 -1.53 3.63 -11.80
C LEU A 154 -2.00 2.84 -10.57
N VAL A 155 -3.29 2.51 -10.54
CA VAL A 155 -3.92 1.84 -9.41
C VAL A 155 -4.69 0.64 -9.91
N LEU A 156 -4.42 -0.53 -9.32
CA LEU A 156 -5.23 -1.72 -9.48
C LEU A 156 -6.33 -1.71 -8.42
N THR A 157 -7.58 -1.96 -8.79
CA THR A 157 -8.73 -1.87 -7.90
C THR A 157 -9.74 -3.00 -8.08
N SER A 158 -10.33 -3.43 -6.97
CA SER A 158 -11.52 -4.27 -6.91
C SER A 158 -12.59 -3.54 -6.10
N ILE A 159 -13.85 -3.68 -6.49
CA ILE A 159 -14.97 -3.04 -5.80
C ILE A 159 -16.01 -4.11 -5.49
N ALA A 160 -16.48 -4.16 -4.25
CA ALA A 160 -17.48 -5.12 -3.81
C ALA A 160 -18.52 -4.46 -2.90
N LYS A 161 -19.77 -4.91 -3.04
CA LYS A 161 -20.84 -4.51 -2.12
C LYS A 161 -20.65 -5.23 -0.79
N ILE A 162 -20.62 -4.49 0.31
CA ILE A 162 -20.28 -5.05 1.64
C ILE A 162 -21.29 -6.14 2.05
N SER A 163 -22.56 -6.01 1.66
CA SER A 163 -23.59 -7.03 1.91
C SER A 163 -23.24 -8.41 1.32
N ASN A 164 -22.45 -8.45 0.25
CA ASN A 164 -22.11 -9.67 -0.48
C ASN A 164 -20.76 -10.27 -0.04
N LEU A 165 -20.01 -9.58 0.81
CA LEU A 165 -18.73 -10.07 1.30
C LEU A 165 -18.89 -11.06 2.46
N ASP A 166 -18.03 -12.06 2.47
CA ASP A 166 -17.68 -12.86 3.65
C ASP A 166 -16.15 -12.79 3.88
N THR A 167 -15.67 -13.43 4.95
CA THR A 167 -14.26 -13.43 5.31
C THR A 167 -13.37 -13.94 4.17
N ASP A 168 -13.76 -15.06 3.56
CA ASP A 168 -12.96 -15.73 2.53
C ASP A 168 -12.89 -14.91 1.24
N LEU A 169 -13.99 -14.24 0.87
CA LEU A 169 -14.05 -13.39 -0.31
C LEU A 169 -13.25 -12.10 -0.10
N LEU A 170 -13.34 -11.47 1.08
CA LEU A 170 -12.54 -10.28 1.38
C LEU A 170 -11.05 -10.62 1.39
N ASP A 171 -10.65 -11.66 2.12
CA ASP A 171 -9.26 -12.11 2.24
C ASP A 171 -8.65 -12.41 0.86
N ARG A 172 -9.32 -13.24 0.05
CA ARG A 172 -8.85 -13.56 -1.30
C ARG A 172 -8.77 -12.32 -2.19
N THR A 173 -9.73 -11.40 -2.09
CA THR A 173 -9.73 -10.19 -2.92
C THR A 173 -8.56 -9.28 -2.56
N ILE A 174 -8.29 -9.07 -1.27
CA ILE A 174 -7.15 -8.28 -0.79
C ILE A 174 -5.84 -8.88 -1.29
N LEU A 175 -5.63 -10.18 -1.06
CA LEU A 175 -4.40 -10.85 -1.47
C LEU A 175 -4.19 -10.81 -2.98
N MET A 176 -5.26 -11.01 -3.75
CA MET A 176 -5.17 -10.94 -5.20
C MET A 176 -4.84 -9.54 -5.68
N VAL A 177 -5.45 -8.48 -5.12
CA VAL A 177 -5.12 -7.09 -5.46
C VAL A 177 -3.64 -6.81 -5.15
N ALA A 178 -3.14 -7.21 -3.99
CA ALA A 178 -1.73 -7.03 -3.63
C ALA A 178 -0.79 -7.78 -4.61
N VAL A 179 -1.01 -9.08 -4.81
CA VAL A 179 -0.15 -9.89 -5.69
C VAL A 179 -0.18 -9.40 -7.13
N LYS A 180 -1.37 -9.02 -7.64
CA LYS A 180 -1.50 -8.53 -9.02
C LYS A 180 -0.96 -7.14 -9.22
N ALA A 181 -1.03 -6.26 -8.22
CA ALA A 181 -0.36 -4.97 -8.28
C ALA A 181 1.16 -5.14 -8.32
N ASP A 182 1.72 -6.04 -7.48
CA ASP A 182 3.15 -6.35 -7.45
C ASP A 182 3.65 -6.96 -8.79
N GLU A 183 2.90 -7.89 -9.38
CA GLU A 183 3.20 -8.46 -10.70
C GLU A 183 3.18 -7.38 -11.81
N LEU A 184 2.19 -6.48 -11.76
CA LEU A 184 2.05 -5.43 -12.76
C LEU A 184 3.15 -4.38 -12.60
N GLU A 185 3.49 -4.01 -11.36
CA GLU A 185 4.59 -3.09 -11.06
C GLU A 185 5.91 -3.67 -11.58
N GLU A 186 6.20 -4.94 -11.28
CA GLU A 186 7.40 -5.62 -11.79
C GLU A 186 7.46 -5.65 -13.31
N THR A 187 6.31 -5.82 -13.97
CA THR A 187 6.21 -5.84 -15.43
C THR A 187 6.45 -4.46 -16.05
N LEU A 188 5.94 -3.40 -15.43
CA LEU A 188 5.98 -2.05 -15.98
C LEU A 188 7.24 -1.27 -15.61
N PHE A 189 7.74 -1.44 -14.39
CA PHE A 189 8.82 -0.64 -13.82
C PHE A 189 10.07 -1.48 -13.47
N GLY A 190 9.96 -2.81 -13.56
CA GLY A 190 11.00 -3.74 -13.12
C GLY A 190 10.89 -4.07 -11.63
N ALA A 191 11.74 -4.98 -11.16
CA ALA A 191 11.78 -5.27 -9.72
C ALA A 191 12.45 -4.12 -8.96
N ASP A 192 11.83 -3.71 -7.86
CA ASP A 192 12.48 -2.84 -6.87
C ASP A 192 13.83 -3.43 -6.50
N ARG A 193 14.89 -2.69 -6.80
CA ARG A 193 16.24 -3.05 -6.38
C ARG A 193 16.35 -2.74 -4.88
N LEU A 194 16.09 -3.75 -4.05
CA LEU A 194 16.47 -3.77 -2.64
C LEU A 194 17.94 -3.36 -2.42
#